data_AF-A0AAD6K5K2-F1
#
_entry.id   AF-A0AAD6K5K2-F1
#
_cell.length_a   1.000
_cell.length_b   1.000
_cell.length_c   1.000
_cell.angle_alpha   90.00
_cell.angle_beta   90.00
_cell.angle_gamma   90.00
#
_symmetry.space_group_name_H-M   'P 1'
#
loop_
_entity.id
_entity.type
_entity.pdbx_description
1 polymer ?
#
loop_
_entity_poly.entity_id
_entity_poly.type
_entity_poly.pdbx_seq_one_letter_code
_entity_poly.pdbx_strand_id
1 'polypeptide(L)'
;MMSHGSFLPLFPSLVDLPILVVALQKVERSSGSLIGSSIASIQKSTAPEMLLALMDEAYTGSTIADGGADSESEDSSAIDAADPFFLEFLKDENDGLPERHWTSPAMVTTLQAAINTPQSDRLKQMLKMAPRLLDVYFAISLRDVNDSLICALIPLLMLRNDTMFPDKIFSYEVRKRLLEFMLAAFQRSPNFIALLKKPIMDRLGEAYDSPAKTELALQLCWAIGEHGGGGGSHKDAARELFESLELLLYENLSSSRLGLRESALRSGGESSRKSSQSRLLCFVVTAIAKLASYHRELLPRARVSLGKVARSRISDVRVWKRARDYLGLMNEPAICLSVLGPSRPSDGNMQKPGTVNWSEGDTKMIAHIPFYILGEQEGPPFHDFSFSDILPRR
;
A
#
# COMPACT_ATOMS: atom_id res chain seq x y z
N MET A 1 -3.25 27.12 -0.58
CA MET A 1 -3.94 25.99 -1.22
C MET A 1 -3.08 25.50 -2.37
N MET A 2 -2.65 24.24 -2.37
CA MET A 2 -1.95 23.67 -3.53
C MET A 2 -2.96 23.51 -4.67
N SER A 3 -2.57 23.85 -5.89
CA SER A 3 -3.40 23.66 -7.09
C SER A 3 -3.73 22.18 -7.27
N HIS A 4 -5.00 21.86 -7.56
CA HIS A 4 -5.48 20.50 -7.85
C HIS A 4 -4.66 19.81 -8.96
N GLY A 5 -4.12 20.57 -9.92
CA GLY A 5 -3.28 20.04 -11.00
C GLY A 5 -1.85 19.67 -10.60
N SER A 6 -1.38 20.11 -9.43
CA SER A 6 0.01 19.90 -8.98
C SER A 6 0.17 18.81 -7.91
N PHE A 7 -0.91 18.41 -7.25
CA PHE A 7 -0.83 17.54 -6.07
C PHE A 7 -0.51 16.08 -6.41
N LEU A 8 -1.25 15.48 -7.34
CA LEU A 8 -1.05 14.09 -7.73
C LEU A 8 0.28 13.87 -8.47
N PRO A 9 0.69 14.73 -9.44
CA PRO A 9 1.95 14.56 -10.15
C PRO A 9 3.18 14.73 -9.25
N LEU A 10 3.07 15.48 -8.15
CA LEU A 10 4.19 15.66 -7.22
C LEU A 10 4.60 14.35 -6.53
N PHE A 11 3.68 13.42 -6.30
CA PHE A 11 4.00 12.16 -5.61
C PHE A 11 5.02 11.32 -6.40
N PRO A 12 4.78 10.96 -7.68
CA PRO A 12 5.78 10.27 -8.49
C PRO A 12 7.12 11.00 -8.53
N SER A 13 7.13 12.33 -8.73
CA SER A 13 8.37 13.11 -8.77
C SER A 13 9.19 12.98 -7.48
N LEU A 14 8.55 12.94 -6.31
CA LEU A 14 9.22 12.76 -5.02
C LEU A 14 9.80 11.36 -4.83
N VAL A 15 9.10 10.32 -5.28
CA VAL A 15 9.59 8.94 -5.24
C VAL A 15 10.74 8.74 -6.23
N ASP A 16 10.70 9.43 -7.36
CA ASP A 16 11.64 9.27 -8.49
C ASP A 16 12.85 10.19 -8.42
N LEU A 17 12.96 10.99 -7.36
CA LEU A 17 14.12 11.84 -7.07
C LEU A 17 15.48 11.14 -7.23
N PRO A 18 15.70 9.91 -6.71
CA PRO A 18 16.97 9.22 -6.93
C PRO A 18 17.24 8.89 -8.40
N ILE A 19 16.20 8.61 -9.18
CA ILE A 19 16.31 8.24 -10.60
C ILE A 19 16.62 9.46 -11.44
N LEU A 20 15.94 10.57 -11.17
CA LEU A 20 16.25 11.86 -11.77
C LEU A 20 17.73 12.20 -11.61
N VAL A 21 18.30 11.96 -10.42
CA VAL A 21 19.75 12.17 -10.21
C VAL A 21 20.62 11.20 -11.01
N VAL A 22 20.24 9.92 -11.13
CA VAL A 22 20.98 8.98 -11.98
C VAL A 22 20.92 9.39 -13.45
N ALA A 23 19.74 9.82 -13.91
CA ALA A 23 19.52 10.30 -15.27
C ALA A 23 20.40 11.52 -15.57
N LEU A 24 20.36 12.53 -14.71
CA LEU A 24 21.19 13.73 -14.83
C LEU A 24 22.69 13.42 -14.77
N GLN A 25 23.12 12.50 -13.91
CA GLN A 25 24.54 12.11 -13.83
C GLN A 25 25.04 11.40 -15.07
N LYS A 26 24.17 10.64 -15.77
CA LYS A 26 24.53 10.06 -17.05
C LYS A 26 24.72 11.13 -18.12
N VAL A 27 23.78 12.08 -18.21
CA VAL A 27 23.86 13.25 -19.09
C VAL A 27 25.15 14.04 -18.81
N GLU A 28 25.46 14.34 -17.54
CA GLU A 28 26.70 15.06 -17.18
C GLU A 28 27.98 14.31 -17.59
N ARG A 29 27.95 12.97 -17.59
CA ARG A 29 29.11 12.17 -18.01
C ARG A 29 29.33 12.19 -19.52
N SER A 30 28.26 12.27 -20.31
CA SER A 30 28.36 12.32 -21.78
C SER A 30 28.56 13.74 -22.33
N SER A 31 28.13 14.79 -21.62
CA SER A 31 28.12 16.18 -22.12
C SER A 31 28.89 17.22 -21.28
N GLY A 32 29.58 16.76 -20.24
CA GLY A 32 30.32 17.62 -19.31
C GLY A 32 29.44 18.13 -18.15
N SER A 33 30.08 18.76 -17.16
CA SER A 33 29.38 19.13 -15.92
C SER A 33 28.40 20.30 -16.13
N LEU A 34 27.15 20.13 -15.67
CA LEU A 34 26.13 21.18 -15.60
C LEU A 34 26.47 22.27 -14.56
N ILE A 35 27.29 21.92 -13.56
CA ILE A 35 27.66 22.81 -12.46
C ILE A 35 29.11 23.26 -12.67
N GLY A 36 29.27 24.29 -13.50
CA GLY A 36 30.54 25.00 -13.65
C GLY A 36 30.75 26.01 -12.51
N SER A 37 31.94 26.03 -11.91
CA SER A 37 32.33 27.06 -10.93
C SER A 37 32.55 28.45 -11.55
N SER A 38 32.47 28.56 -12.89
CA SER A 38 32.66 29.80 -13.65
C SER A 38 31.78 29.82 -14.92
N ILE A 39 31.25 30.99 -15.29
CA ILE A 39 30.38 31.20 -16.47
C ILE A 39 31.06 30.73 -17.77
N ALA A 40 32.39 30.83 -17.85
CA ALA A 40 33.18 30.35 -19.00
C ALA A 40 33.21 28.82 -19.14
N SER A 41 33.05 28.07 -18.04
CA SER A 41 32.95 26.60 -18.08
C SER A 41 31.56 26.12 -18.47
N ILE A 42 30.53 26.93 -18.23
CA ILE A 42 29.14 26.66 -18.62
C ILE A 42 28.96 26.88 -20.13
N GLN A 43 29.58 27.92 -20.70
CA GLN A 43 29.58 28.17 -22.16
C GLN A 43 30.30 27.08 -22.98
N LYS A 44 31.14 26.27 -22.34
CA LYS A 44 31.89 25.17 -22.99
C LYS A 44 31.24 23.80 -22.76
N SER A 45 30.21 23.72 -21.93
CA SER A 45 29.47 22.48 -21.68
C SER A 45 28.31 22.38 -22.66
N THR A 46 28.21 21.26 -23.36
CA THR A 46 27.07 20.92 -24.24
C THR A 46 25.89 20.32 -23.46
N ALA A 47 26.01 20.17 -22.13
CA ALA A 47 24.99 19.58 -21.27
C ALA A 47 23.63 20.32 -21.27
N PRO A 48 23.57 21.66 -21.16
CA PRO A 48 22.29 22.37 -21.22
C PRO A 48 21.63 22.27 -22.60
N GLU A 49 22.40 22.30 -23.68
CA GLU A 49 21.89 22.12 -25.05
C GLU A 49 21.37 20.69 -25.26
N MET A 50 22.09 19.69 -24.76
CA MET A 50 21.67 18.29 -24.83
C MET A 50 20.43 18.01 -24.00
N LEU A 51 20.29 18.60 -22.80
CA LEU A 51 19.06 18.52 -22.01
C LEU A 51 17.88 19.14 -22.73
N LEU A 52 18.06 20.32 -23.33
CA LEU A 52 17.01 20.99 -24.11
C LEU A 52 16.59 20.13 -25.30
N ALA A 53 17.55 19.56 -26.02
CA ALA A 53 17.29 18.67 -27.16
C ALA A 53 16.54 17.39 -26.72
N LEU A 54 16.93 16.77 -25.61
CA LEU A 54 16.25 15.59 -25.06
C LEU A 54 14.82 15.91 -24.60
N MET A 55 14.58 17.11 -24.04
CA MET A 55 13.25 17.57 -23.68
C MET A 55 12.38 17.83 -24.91
N ASP A 56 12.95 18.44 -25.95
CA ASP A 56 12.23 18.71 -27.21
C ASP A 56 11.90 17.41 -27.96
N GLU A 57 12.83 16.44 -28.00
CA GLU A 57 12.59 15.11 -28.56
C GLU A 57 11.51 14.34 -27.79
N ALA A 58 11.54 14.39 -26.46
CA ALA A 58 10.51 13.76 -25.62
C ALA A 58 9.13 14.41 -25.78
N TYR A 59 9.08 15.69 -26.18
CA TYR A 59 7.83 16.44 -26.37
C TYR A 59 7.27 16.34 -27.80
N THR A 60 8.14 16.31 -28.81
CA THR A 60 7.76 16.34 -30.24
C THR A 60 7.73 14.95 -30.87
N GLY A 61 8.41 13.96 -30.28
CA GLY A 61 8.57 12.62 -30.84
C GLY A 61 9.43 12.57 -32.11
N SER A 62 10.00 13.70 -32.54
CA SER A 62 10.96 13.75 -33.63
C SER A 62 12.30 13.21 -33.15
N THR A 63 12.65 12.00 -33.58
CA THR A 63 14.04 11.53 -33.48
C THR A 63 14.92 12.59 -34.13
N ILE A 64 16.00 12.99 -33.46
CA ILE A 64 17.04 13.83 -34.06
C ILE A 64 17.35 13.21 -35.42
N ALA A 65 16.99 13.93 -36.48
CA ALA A 65 16.99 13.37 -37.81
C ALA A 65 18.39 12.83 -38.11
N ASP A 66 18.44 11.54 -38.48
CA ASP A 66 19.42 11.03 -39.43
C ASP A 66 19.29 11.90 -40.67
N GLY A 67 20.03 13.01 -40.66
CA GLY A 67 20.06 14.00 -41.72
C GLY A 67 20.64 13.31 -42.93
N GLY A 68 19.75 12.97 -43.87
CA GLY A 68 20.13 12.52 -45.20
C GLY A 68 21.24 13.41 -45.76
N ALA A 69 22.22 12.71 -46.35
CA ALA A 69 23.28 13.21 -47.19
C ALA A 69 22.99 14.59 -47.81
N ASP A 70 23.79 15.58 -47.40
CA ASP A 70 24.41 16.61 -48.24
C ASP A 70 24.69 17.86 -47.41
N SER A 71 25.78 17.84 -46.65
CA SER A 71 26.54 19.05 -46.28
C SER A 71 27.91 18.64 -45.73
N GLU A 72 28.92 18.81 -46.56
CA GLU A 72 30.32 18.80 -46.17
C GLU A 72 30.58 19.96 -45.21
N SER A 73 30.65 19.68 -43.91
CA SER A 73 31.36 20.53 -42.96
C SER A 73 32.01 19.67 -41.88
N GLU A 74 33.33 19.56 -41.96
CA GLU A 74 34.19 18.98 -40.93
C GLU A 74 34.09 19.79 -39.62
N ASP A 75 34.29 19.11 -38.49
CA ASP A 75 34.37 19.64 -37.11
C ASP A 75 33.07 20.07 -36.41
N SER A 76 32.15 19.14 -36.26
CA SER A 76 31.39 19.04 -35.01
C SER A 76 31.21 17.56 -34.70
N SER A 77 31.76 17.11 -33.57
CA SER A 77 31.46 15.79 -33.02
C SER A 77 29.95 15.62 -33.02
N ALA A 78 29.42 14.76 -33.89
CA ALA A 78 28.02 14.39 -33.89
C ALA A 78 27.68 14.01 -32.45
N ILE A 79 26.88 14.85 -31.80
CA ILE A 79 26.47 14.62 -30.43
C ILE A 79 25.61 13.36 -30.51
N ASP A 80 26.16 12.23 -30.09
CA ASP A 80 25.47 10.95 -29.96
C ASP A 80 24.42 11.10 -28.85
N ALA A 81 23.35 11.83 -29.18
CA ALA A 81 22.34 12.35 -28.27
C ALA A 81 21.32 11.28 -27.85
N ALA A 82 21.55 10.03 -28.20
CA ALA A 82 20.71 8.92 -27.79
C ALA A 82 21.21 8.37 -26.44
N ASP A 83 20.93 9.05 -25.32
CA ASP A 83 20.81 8.33 -24.05
C ASP A 83 19.36 7.80 -23.96
N PRO A 84 19.10 6.54 -24.37
CA PRO A 84 17.76 5.98 -24.38
C PRO A 84 17.12 6.01 -22.99
N PHE A 85 17.92 6.07 -21.92
CA PHE A 85 17.45 6.14 -20.55
C PHE A 85 16.73 7.45 -20.22
N PHE A 86 17.27 8.60 -20.65
CA PHE A 86 16.69 9.90 -20.33
C PHE A 86 15.43 10.17 -21.17
N LEU A 87 15.43 9.73 -22.44
CA LEU A 87 14.27 9.81 -23.33
C LEU A 87 13.14 8.87 -22.88
N GLU A 88 13.45 7.64 -22.46
CA GLU A 88 12.44 6.70 -21.92
C GLU A 88 11.81 7.22 -20.63
N PHE A 89 12.61 7.91 -19.80
CA PHE A 89 12.11 8.58 -18.59
C PHE A 89 11.20 9.78 -18.92
N LEU A 90 11.57 10.62 -19.90
CA LEU A 90 10.81 11.84 -20.23
C LEU A 90 9.55 11.60 -21.08
N LYS A 91 9.55 10.61 -21.99
CA LYS A 91 8.39 10.32 -22.86
C LYS A 91 7.12 9.98 -22.06
N ASP A 92 7.28 9.37 -20.89
CA ASP A 92 6.16 8.92 -20.07
C ASP A 92 5.50 10.03 -19.23
N GLU A 93 6.24 11.08 -18.87
CA GLU A 93 5.66 12.23 -18.15
C GLU A 93 4.60 12.96 -19.03
N ASN A 94 4.70 12.81 -20.36
CA ASN A 94 3.76 13.36 -21.34
C ASN A 94 2.61 12.39 -21.71
N ASP A 95 2.83 11.08 -21.72
CA ASP A 95 1.83 10.06 -22.14
C ASP A 95 0.91 9.58 -21.00
N GLY A 96 1.27 9.83 -19.73
CA GLY A 96 0.44 9.50 -18.57
C GLY A 96 0.30 8.00 -18.28
N LEU A 97 1.26 7.16 -18.71
CA LEU A 97 1.27 5.70 -18.54
C LEU A 97 2.44 5.22 -17.66
N PRO A 98 2.43 5.55 -16.34
CA PRO A 98 3.57 5.44 -15.42
C PRO A 98 4.16 4.03 -15.22
N GLU A 99 3.53 2.98 -15.75
CA GLU A 99 3.91 1.58 -15.49
C GLU A 99 4.92 1.00 -16.49
N ARG A 100 4.91 1.43 -17.76
CA ARG A 100 5.60 0.69 -18.84
C ARG A 100 7.13 0.74 -18.74
N HIS A 101 7.69 1.85 -18.27
CA HIS A 101 9.14 2.07 -18.27
C HIS A 101 9.86 1.38 -17.08
N TRP A 102 9.20 1.22 -15.93
CA TRP A 102 9.79 0.52 -14.77
C TRP A 102 10.09 -0.95 -15.04
N THR A 103 9.29 -1.57 -15.90
CA THR A 103 9.45 -2.96 -16.32
C THR A 103 10.37 -3.12 -17.53
N SER A 104 10.86 -2.02 -18.10
CA SER A 104 11.78 -2.07 -19.23
C SER A 104 13.11 -2.70 -18.81
N PRO A 105 13.61 -3.70 -19.55
CA PRO A 105 14.92 -4.31 -19.28
C PRO A 105 16.06 -3.27 -19.25
N ALA A 106 15.97 -2.20 -20.04
CA ALA A 106 16.97 -1.12 -20.09
C ALA A 106 16.99 -0.28 -18.80
N MET A 107 15.82 0.04 -18.25
CA MET A 107 15.66 0.75 -16.98
C MET A 107 16.21 -0.09 -15.82
N VAL A 108 15.78 -1.35 -15.72
CA VAL A 108 16.22 -2.27 -14.64
C VAL A 108 17.74 -2.48 -14.66
N THR A 109 18.34 -2.71 -15.82
CA THR A 109 19.79 -2.90 -15.95
C THR A 109 20.57 -1.63 -15.59
N THR A 110 20.09 -0.45 -15.99
CA THR A 110 20.70 0.82 -15.63
C THR A 110 20.66 1.06 -14.12
N LEU A 111 19.50 0.88 -13.49
CA LEU A 111 19.35 1.10 -12.05
C LEU A 111 20.18 0.10 -11.24
N GLN A 112 20.26 -1.16 -11.70
CA GLN A 112 21.12 -2.16 -11.08
C GLN A 112 22.61 -1.79 -11.22
N ALA A 113 23.04 -1.27 -12.37
CA ALA A 113 24.40 -0.77 -12.56
C ALA A 113 24.72 0.44 -11.67
N ALA A 114 23.75 1.34 -11.46
CA ALA A 114 23.89 2.49 -10.56
C ALA A 114 24.09 2.09 -9.09
N ILE A 115 23.55 0.93 -8.67
CA ILE A 115 23.76 0.37 -7.33
C ILE A 115 25.10 -0.35 -7.22
N ASN A 116 25.50 -1.07 -8.27
CA ASN A 116 26.73 -1.85 -8.28
C ASN A 116 28.00 -0.99 -8.40
N THR A 117 27.86 0.28 -8.78
CA THR A 117 28.95 1.26 -8.85
C THR A 117 29.02 2.11 -7.57
N PRO A 118 30.18 2.72 -7.25
CA PRO A 118 30.29 3.62 -6.11
C PRO A 118 29.29 4.77 -6.24
N GLN A 119 28.32 4.81 -5.33
CA GLN A 119 27.28 5.84 -5.33
C GLN A 119 27.90 7.23 -5.14
N SER A 120 27.49 8.17 -5.99
CA SER A 120 27.85 9.59 -5.85
C SER A 120 27.25 10.19 -4.57
N ASP A 121 27.92 11.20 -4.01
CA ASP A 121 27.43 11.85 -2.78
C ASP A 121 26.08 12.55 -3.00
N ARG A 122 25.81 13.04 -4.21
CA ARG A 122 24.49 13.55 -4.61
C ARG A 122 23.42 12.47 -4.51
N LEU A 123 23.67 11.26 -5.03
CA LEU A 123 22.71 10.15 -4.96
C LEU A 123 22.46 9.72 -3.52
N LYS A 124 23.52 9.58 -2.70
CA LYS A 124 23.39 9.27 -1.27
C LYS A 124 22.52 10.29 -0.53
N GLN A 125 22.70 11.57 -0.85
CA GLN A 125 21.90 12.64 -0.23
C GLN A 125 20.44 12.55 -0.66
N MET A 126 20.15 12.29 -1.94
CA MET A 126 18.78 12.15 -2.43
C MET A 126 18.06 10.93 -1.88
N LEU A 127 18.75 9.78 -1.75
CA LEU A 127 18.20 8.59 -1.10
C LEU A 127 17.78 8.86 0.35
N LYS A 128 18.46 9.78 1.05
CA LYS A 128 18.09 10.22 2.41
C LYS A 128 17.02 11.30 2.44
N MET A 129 16.98 12.16 1.43
CA MET A 129 16.11 13.34 1.39
C MET A 129 14.70 13.01 0.88
N ALA A 130 14.57 12.13 -0.12
CA ALA A 130 13.29 11.76 -0.71
C ALA A 130 12.27 11.22 0.31
N PRO A 131 12.61 10.28 1.23
CA PRO A 131 11.67 9.83 2.26
C PRO A 131 11.20 10.97 3.19
N ARG A 132 12.08 11.93 3.51
CA ARG A 132 11.73 13.08 4.36
C ARG A 132 10.80 14.06 3.65
N LEU A 133 10.99 14.26 2.35
CA LEU A 133 10.08 15.07 1.54
C LEU A 133 8.71 14.41 1.44
N LEU A 134 8.65 13.07 1.34
CA LEU A 134 7.41 12.32 1.41
C LEU A 134 6.72 12.47 2.77
N ASP A 135 7.46 12.49 3.88
CA ASP A 135 6.88 12.74 5.21
C ASP A 135 6.15 14.10 5.25
N VAL A 136 6.77 15.15 4.71
CA VAL A 136 6.17 16.49 4.61
C VAL A 136 4.95 16.48 3.68
N TYR A 137 5.08 15.86 2.50
CA TYR A 137 3.98 15.74 1.54
C TYR A 137 2.77 15.03 2.16
N PHE A 138 2.97 13.90 2.82
CA PHE A 138 1.92 13.12 3.48
C PHE A 138 1.31 13.84 4.68
N ALA A 139 2.13 14.50 5.51
CA ALA A 139 1.62 15.29 6.64
C ALA A 139 0.71 16.43 6.17
N ILE A 140 1.11 17.16 5.12
CA ILE A 140 0.28 18.22 4.54
C ILE A 140 -0.97 17.64 3.89
N SER A 141 -0.84 16.51 3.17
CA SER A 141 -1.96 15.82 2.53
C SER A 141 -3.05 15.45 3.52
N LEU A 142 -2.68 14.81 4.63
CA LEU A 142 -3.63 14.39 5.67
C LEU A 142 -4.29 15.57 6.39
N ARG A 143 -3.68 16.77 6.40
CA ARG A 143 -4.22 17.95 7.07
C ARG A 143 -5.09 18.82 6.17
N ASP A 144 -4.60 19.12 4.96
CA ASP A 144 -5.09 20.24 4.15
C ASP A 144 -5.71 19.81 2.81
N VAL A 145 -5.55 18.54 2.39
CA VAL A 145 -6.03 18.04 1.09
C VAL A 145 -7.38 17.34 1.21
N ASN A 146 -8.25 17.60 0.24
CA ASN A 146 -9.61 17.06 0.18
C ASN A 146 -9.64 15.55 -0.05
N ASP A 147 -10.74 14.93 0.36
CA ASP A 147 -10.91 13.47 0.30
C ASP A 147 -10.84 12.91 -1.12
N SER A 148 -11.31 13.64 -2.12
CA SER A 148 -11.27 13.16 -3.52
C SER A 148 -9.85 13.01 -4.04
N LEU A 149 -8.95 13.96 -3.76
CA LEU A 149 -7.55 13.87 -4.17
C LEU A 149 -6.81 12.78 -3.39
N ILE A 150 -7.08 12.63 -2.08
CA ILE A 150 -6.47 11.53 -1.32
C ILE A 150 -6.95 10.17 -1.82
N CYS A 151 -8.25 10.03 -2.12
CA CYS A 151 -8.79 8.82 -2.70
C CYS A 151 -8.15 8.49 -4.05
N ALA A 152 -7.88 9.50 -4.90
CA ALA A 152 -7.18 9.33 -6.17
C ALA A 152 -5.68 9.01 -6.01
N LEU A 153 -5.05 9.48 -4.93
CA LEU A 153 -3.64 9.21 -4.64
C LEU A 153 -3.41 7.75 -4.22
N ILE A 154 -4.31 7.15 -3.44
CA ILE A 154 -4.10 5.80 -2.87
C ILE A 154 -3.75 4.73 -3.93
N PRO A 155 -4.46 4.61 -5.08
CA PRO A 155 -4.07 3.68 -6.14
C PRO A 155 -2.65 3.90 -6.67
N LEU A 156 -2.20 5.15 -6.76
CA LEU A 156 -0.83 5.49 -7.18
C LEU A 156 0.19 4.97 -6.15
N LEU A 157 -0.12 5.08 -4.85
CA LEU A 157 0.75 4.55 -3.79
C LEU A 157 0.82 3.01 -3.85
N MET A 158 -0.32 2.34 -4.05
CA MET A 158 -0.39 0.89 -4.20
C MET A 158 0.44 0.43 -5.40
N LEU A 159 0.36 1.14 -6.51
CA LEU A 159 1.12 0.84 -7.71
C LEU A 159 2.62 1.00 -7.50
N ARG A 160 3.03 2.12 -6.90
CA ARG A 160 4.46 2.43 -6.69
C ARG A 160 5.13 1.57 -5.62
N ASN A 161 4.38 0.76 -4.85
CA ASN A 161 4.93 -0.07 -3.78
C ASN A 161 6.05 -1.03 -4.24
N ASP A 162 6.03 -1.47 -5.50
CA ASP A 162 7.07 -2.33 -6.08
C ASP A 162 7.96 -1.68 -7.14
N THR A 163 7.58 -0.50 -7.64
CA THR A 163 8.32 0.23 -8.66
C THR A 163 9.02 1.44 -8.02
N MET A 164 10.24 1.21 -7.51
CA MET A 164 11.06 2.22 -6.84
C MET A 164 12.54 2.01 -7.17
N PHE A 165 13.36 3.01 -6.85
CA PHE A 165 14.81 2.89 -6.95
C PHE A 165 15.31 1.66 -6.13
N PRO A 166 16.07 0.73 -6.73
CA PRO A 166 16.34 -0.59 -6.14
C PRO A 166 17.32 -0.61 -4.95
N ASP A 167 17.44 0.49 -4.19
CA ASP A 167 18.17 0.53 -2.93
C ASP A 167 17.31 -0.04 -1.79
N LYS A 168 17.88 -0.98 -1.01
CA LYS A 168 17.14 -1.71 0.02
C LYS A 168 16.65 -0.83 1.16
N ILE A 169 17.47 0.12 1.61
CA ILE A 169 17.14 1.00 2.74
C ILE A 169 16.10 2.00 2.30
N PHE A 170 16.33 2.65 1.16
CA PHE A 170 15.40 3.58 0.55
C PHE A 170 14.02 2.93 0.29
N SER A 171 14.00 1.79 -0.39
CA SER A 171 12.75 1.08 -0.70
C SER A 171 11.97 0.73 0.57
N TYR A 172 12.66 0.29 1.63
CA TYR A 172 12.03 0.00 2.91
C TYR A 172 11.41 1.26 3.55
N GLU A 173 12.18 2.34 3.63
CA GLU A 173 11.75 3.61 4.22
C GLU A 173 10.56 4.22 3.46
N VAL A 174 10.58 4.20 2.13
CA VAL A 174 9.47 4.72 1.32
C VAL A 174 8.23 3.84 1.46
N ARG A 175 8.35 2.51 1.30
CA ARG A 175 7.21 1.59 1.47
C ARG A 175 6.54 1.74 2.83
N LYS A 176 7.32 1.85 3.90
CA LYS A 176 6.80 2.08 5.25
C LYS A 176 5.90 3.32 5.29
N ARG A 177 6.36 4.45 4.73
CA ARG A 177 5.59 5.70 4.67
C ARG A 177 4.35 5.60 3.80
N LEU A 178 4.43 4.90 2.66
CA LEU A 178 3.26 4.65 1.81
C LEU A 178 2.17 3.91 2.60
N LEU A 179 2.55 2.84 3.30
CA LEU A 179 1.64 2.03 4.11
C LEU A 179 1.05 2.85 5.26
N GLU A 180 1.88 3.58 6.01
CA GLU A 180 1.44 4.43 7.12
C GLU A 180 0.45 5.51 6.65
N PHE A 181 0.73 6.16 5.51
CA PHE A 181 -0.18 7.13 4.93
C PHE A 181 -1.50 6.51 4.48
N MET A 182 -1.47 5.36 3.77
CA MET A 182 -2.70 4.68 3.34
C MET A 182 -3.57 4.29 4.52
N LEU A 183 -2.97 3.73 5.58
CA LEU A 183 -3.70 3.39 6.81
C LEU A 183 -4.31 4.63 7.48
N ALA A 184 -3.55 5.73 7.57
CA ALA A 184 -4.05 6.99 8.11
C ALA A 184 -5.20 7.57 7.25
N ALA A 185 -5.11 7.44 5.92
CA ALA A 185 -6.15 7.87 5.00
C ALA A 185 -7.44 7.04 5.15
N PHE A 186 -7.33 5.70 5.25
CA PHE A 186 -8.48 4.84 5.53
C PHE A 186 -9.09 5.08 6.92
N GLN A 187 -8.25 5.39 7.90
CA GLN A 187 -8.73 5.77 9.24
C GLN A 187 -9.47 7.11 9.23
N ARG A 188 -9.00 8.09 8.44
CA ARG A 188 -9.66 9.39 8.29
C ARG A 188 -11.00 9.25 7.55
N SER A 189 -11.02 8.48 6.47
CA SER A 189 -12.19 8.33 5.60
C SER A 189 -12.40 6.86 5.21
N PRO A 190 -13.09 6.06 6.06
CA PRO A 190 -13.34 4.64 5.83
C PRO A 190 -13.98 4.33 4.46
N ASN A 191 -14.84 5.23 3.97
CA ASN A 191 -15.54 5.10 2.69
C ASN A 191 -14.59 4.88 1.50
N PHE A 192 -13.32 5.29 1.60
CA PHE A 192 -12.30 5.03 0.56
C PHE A 192 -12.14 3.55 0.26
N ILE A 193 -12.31 2.66 1.24
CA ILE A 193 -12.20 1.21 1.01
C ILE A 193 -13.30 0.74 0.05
N ALA A 194 -14.51 1.26 0.18
CA ALA A 194 -15.61 0.93 -0.73
C ALA A 194 -15.40 1.52 -2.13
N LEU A 195 -14.90 2.76 -2.22
CA LEU A 195 -14.60 3.43 -3.50
C LEU A 195 -13.45 2.74 -4.24
N LEU A 196 -12.43 2.28 -3.52
CA LEU A 196 -11.21 1.68 -4.04
C LEU A 196 -11.26 0.15 -4.04
N LYS A 197 -12.44 -0.45 -3.92
CA LYS A 197 -12.60 -1.91 -3.85
C LYS A 197 -11.88 -2.65 -4.97
N LYS A 198 -11.95 -2.14 -6.21
CA LYS A 198 -11.30 -2.74 -7.38
C LYS A 198 -9.76 -2.74 -7.25
N PRO A 199 -9.08 -1.58 -7.13
CA PRO A 199 -7.64 -1.54 -6.85
C PRO A 199 -7.20 -2.41 -5.67
N ILE A 200 -7.99 -2.44 -4.60
CA ILE A 200 -7.71 -3.26 -3.42
C ILE A 200 -7.75 -4.76 -3.76
N MET A 201 -8.78 -5.22 -4.46
CA MET A 201 -8.92 -6.62 -4.86
C MET A 201 -7.80 -7.05 -5.80
N ASP A 202 -7.42 -6.21 -6.75
CA ASP A 202 -6.31 -6.48 -7.69
C ASP A 202 -5.00 -6.72 -6.91
N ARG A 203 -4.70 -5.85 -5.94
CA ARG A 203 -3.49 -5.98 -5.10
C ARG A 203 -3.52 -7.18 -4.15
N LEU A 204 -4.70 -7.62 -3.71
CA LEU A 204 -4.83 -8.86 -2.94
C LEU A 204 -4.55 -10.10 -3.80
N GLY A 205 -4.91 -10.08 -5.09
CA GLY A 205 -4.62 -11.16 -6.03
C GLY A 205 -3.11 -11.36 -6.27
N GLU A 206 -2.34 -10.27 -6.23
CA GLU A 206 -0.89 -10.28 -6.44
C GLU A 206 -0.06 -10.56 -5.17
N ALA A 207 -0.70 -10.88 -4.04
CA ALA A 207 -0.06 -10.92 -2.73
C ALA A 207 1.12 -11.89 -2.60
N TYR A 208 1.22 -12.88 -3.50
CA TYR A 208 2.25 -13.92 -3.46
C TYR A 208 3.45 -13.67 -4.40
N ASP A 209 3.43 -12.61 -5.22
CA ASP A 209 4.51 -12.37 -6.19
C ASP A 209 5.80 -11.92 -5.50
N SER A 210 5.67 -11.06 -4.48
CA SER A 210 6.80 -10.43 -3.78
C SER A 210 6.49 -10.25 -2.29
N PRO A 211 7.51 -10.23 -1.40
CA PRO A 211 7.29 -9.96 0.03
C PRO A 211 6.71 -8.56 0.27
N ALA A 212 7.02 -7.58 -0.58
CA ALA A 212 6.48 -6.24 -0.47
C ALA A 212 4.98 -6.19 -0.84
N LYS A 213 4.55 -6.97 -1.86
CA LYS A 213 3.12 -7.17 -2.16
C LYS A 213 2.41 -7.89 -1.03
N THR A 214 3.05 -8.89 -0.40
CA THR A 214 2.47 -9.57 0.76
C THR A 214 2.22 -8.57 1.91
N GLU A 215 3.18 -7.70 2.24
CA GLU A 215 2.98 -6.70 3.29
C GLU A 215 1.86 -5.71 2.96
N LEU A 216 1.79 -5.25 1.71
CA LEU A 216 0.68 -4.40 1.26
C LEU A 216 -0.67 -5.12 1.41
N ALA A 217 -0.76 -6.37 0.92
CA ALA A 217 -1.97 -7.18 1.02
C ALA A 217 -2.41 -7.40 2.48
N LEU A 218 -1.46 -7.59 3.42
CA LEU A 218 -1.77 -7.68 4.85
C LEU A 218 -2.43 -6.41 5.39
N GLN A 219 -1.88 -5.24 5.04
CA GLN A 219 -2.44 -3.95 5.48
C GLN A 219 -3.82 -3.71 4.86
N LEU A 220 -4.01 -4.06 3.58
CA LEU A 220 -5.32 -3.97 2.92
C LEU A 220 -6.35 -4.92 3.55
N CYS A 221 -5.98 -6.16 3.84
CA CYS A 221 -6.84 -7.11 4.57
C CYS A 221 -7.24 -6.54 5.94
N TRP A 222 -6.28 -5.98 6.68
CA TRP A 222 -6.55 -5.36 7.97
C TRP A 222 -7.52 -4.19 7.83
N ALA A 223 -7.29 -3.29 6.88
CA ALA A 223 -8.12 -2.11 6.65
C ALA A 223 -9.57 -2.50 6.27
N ILE A 224 -9.74 -3.49 5.38
CA ILE A 224 -11.06 -4.03 5.02
C ILE A 224 -11.82 -4.50 6.27
N GLY A 225 -11.16 -5.27 7.13
CA GLY A 225 -11.76 -5.78 8.36
C GLY A 225 -12.08 -4.67 9.37
N GLU A 226 -11.11 -3.82 9.66
CA GLU A 226 -11.20 -2.75 10.67
C GLU A 226 -12.32 -1.76 10.38
N HIS A 227 -12.48 -1.41 9.10
CA HIS A 227 -13.42 -0.40 8.66
C HIS A 227 -14.70 -0.98 8.03
N GLY A 228 -14.96 -2.27 8.22
CA GLY A 228 -16.18 -2.92 7.74
C GLY A 228 -16.37 -2.81 6.22
N GLY A 229 -15.30 -2.82 5.43
CA GLY A 229 -15.37 -2.72 3.96
C GLY A 229 -15.83 -1.35 3.44
N GLY A 230 -15.72 -0.31 4.27
CA GLY A 230 -16.11 1.06 3.92
C GLY A 230 -17.18 1.68 4.82
N GLY A 231 -17.68 0.95 5.81
CA GLY A 231 -18.70 1.43 6.76
C GLY A 231 -20.10 0.87 6.52
N GLY A 232 -21.06 1.26 7.37
CA GLY A 232 -22.42 0.70 7.41
C GLY A 232 -23.28 0.95 6.18
N SER A 233 -23.02 2.04 5.47
CA SER A 233 -23.71 2.41 4.23
C SER A 233 -23.24 1.59 3.02
N HIS A 234 -22.07 0.96 3.07
CA HIS A 234 -21.41 0.35 1.91
C HIS A 234 -21.54 -1.18 1.86
N LYS A 235 -22.76 -1.69 2.05
CA LYS A 235 -23.04 -3.13 2.12
C LYS A 235 -22.63 -3.92 0.88
N ASP A 236 -22.88 -3.38 -0.31
CA ASP A 236 -22.55 -4.07 -1.57
C ASP A 236 -21.05 -4.18 -1.78
N ALA A 237 -20.30 -3.12 -1.48
CA ALA A 237 -18.84 -3.15 -1.51
C ALA A 237 -18.27 -4.13 -0.46
N ALA A 238 -18.81 -4.13 0.76
CA ALA A 238 -18.41 -5.07 1.80
C ALA A 238 -18.69 -6.53 1.41
N ARG A 239 -19.79 -6.79 0.69
CA ARG A 239 -20.11 -8.11 0.14
C ARG A 239 -19.07 -8.53 -0.89
N GLU A 240 -18.79 -7.71 -1.90
CA GLU A 240 -17.78 -8.00 -2.94
C GLU A 240 -16.39 -8.26 -2.32
N LEU A 241 -15.95 -7.40 -1.40
CA LEU A 241 -14.69 -7.58 -0.67
C LEU A 241 -14.66 -8.89 0.11
N PHE A 242 -15.78 -9.27 0.73
CA PHE A 242 -15.92 -10.56 1.39
C PHE A 242 -15.75 -11.72 0.40
N GLU A 243 -16.35 -11.65 -0.79
CA GLU A 243 -16.25 -12.71 -1.81
C GLU A 243 -14.81 -12.90 -2.26
N SER A 244 -14.06 -11.81 -2.47
CA SER A 244 -12.65 -11.87 -2.85
C SER A 244 -11.77 -12.44 -1.73
N LEU A 245 -12.02 -12.05 -0.48
CA LEU A 245 -11.32 -12.64 0.68
C LEU A 245 -11.64 -14.13 0.84
N GLU A 246 -12.89 -14.53 0.59
CA GLU A 246 -13.31 -15.93 0.62
C GLU A 246 -12.66 -16.74 -0.52
N LEU A 247 -12.60 -16.17 -1.73
CA LEU A 247 -11.92 -16.80 -2.86
C LEU A 247 -10.45 -17.03 -2.54
N LEU A 248 -9.74 -15.99 -2.09
CA LEU A 248 -8.34 -16.08 -1.66
C LEU A 248 -8.16 -17.16 -0.58
N LEU A 249 -9.07 -17.24 0.40
CA LEU A 249 -9.05 -18.28 1.42
C LEU A 249 -9.17 -19.69 0.82
N TYR A 250 -10.12 -19.91 -0.09
CA TYR A 250 -10.37 -21.23 -0.68
C TYR A 250 -9.31 -21.69 -1.67
N GLU A 251 -8.75 -20.78 -2.47
CA GLU A 251 -7.63 -21.07 -3.36
C GLU A 251 -6.44 -21.61 -2.55
N ASN A 252 -6.12 -20.94 -1.45
CA ASN A 252 -5.03 -21.36 -0.57
C ASN A 252 -5.30 -22.68 0.15
N LEU A 253 -6.53 -22.94 0.60
CA LEU A 253 -6.90 -24.24 1.16
C LEU A 253 -6.81 -25.37 0.13
N SER A 254 -7.11 -25.08 -1.14
CA SER A 254 -7.06 -26.05 -2.23
C SER A 254 -5.63 -26.35 -2.66
N SER A 255 -4.79 -25.31 -2.80
CA SER A 255 -3.36 -25.44 -3.10
C SER A 255 -2.62 -26.24 -2.02
N SER A 256 -3.01 -26.11 -0.75
CA SER A 256 -2.46 -26.91 0.35
C SER A 256 -2.83 -28.41 0.26
N ARG A 257 -3.95 -28.78 -0.41
CA ARG A 257 -4.28 -30.20 -0.70
C ARG A 257 -3.43 -30.78 -1.82
N LEU A 258 -3.13 -29.98 -2.84
CA LEU A 258 -2.38 -30.40 -4.02
C LEU A 258 -0.85 -30.41 -3.78
N GLY A 259 -0.34 -29.49 -2.95
CA GLY A 259 1.09 -29.38 -2.62
C GLY A 259 1.65 -30.51 -1.73
N LEU A 260 0.82 -31.42 -1.24
CA LEU A 260 1.26 -32.56 -0.44
C LEU A 260 2.05 -33.61 -1.26
N ARG A 261 2.08 -33.49 -2.60
CA ARG A 261 2.80 -34.43 -3.49
C ARG A 261 4.21 -33.96 -3.89
N GLU A 262 4.57 -32.70 -3.67
CA GLU A 262 5.83 -32.10 -4.17
C GLU A 262 6.82 -31.64 -3.08
N SER A 263 6.44 -31.72 -1.81
CA SER A 263 7.16 -31.15 -0.65
C SER A 263 8.46 -31.87 -0.25
N ALA A 264 8.98 -32.84 -1.02
CA ALA A 264 10.14 -33.64 -0.61
C ALA A 264 11.51 -33.09 -1.07
N LEU A 265 11.59 -32.00 -1.86
CA LEU A 265 12.84 -31.66 -2.57
C LEU A 265 13.36 -30.21 -2.47
N ARG A 266 12.73 -29.26 -1.75
CA ARG A 266 13.15 -27.84 -1.76
C ARG A 266 13.14 -27.15 -0.38
N SER A 267 14.13 -27.46 0.46
CA SER A 267 14.09 -27.18 1.91
C SER A 267 14.33 -25.73 2.38
N GLY A 268 14.97 -24.84 1.60
CA GLY A 268 15.39 -23.51 2.11
C GLY A 268 14.37 -22.37 1.99
N GLY A 269 13.85 -22.12 0.79
CA GLY A 269 12.95 -20.98 0.52
C GLY A 269 11.46 -21.26 0.79
N GLU A 270 11.10 -22.52 0.93
CA GLU A 270 9.71 -22.97 1.02
C GLU A 270 9.10 -22.71 2.41
N SER A 271 9.91 -22.80 3.47
CA SER A 271 9.48 -22.51 4.85
C SER A 271 9.09 -21.04 5.05
N SER A 272 9.90 -20.11 4.53
CA SER A 272 9.61 -18.67 4.60
C SER A 272 8.33 -18.31 3.83
N ARG A 273 8.11 -18.90 2.65
CA ARG A 273 6.90 -18.68 1.84
C ARG A 273 5.65 -19.28 2.51
N LYS A 274 5.75 -20.48 3.09
CA LYS A 274 4.67 -21.09 3.89
C LYS A 274 4.32 -20.23 5.11
N SER A 275 5.32 -19.61 5.75
CA SER A 275 5.12 -18.71 6.89
C SER A 275 4.45 -17.38 6.50
N SER A 276 4.84 -16.76 5.37
CA SER A 276 4.18 -15.54 4.90
C SER A 276 2.74 -15.79 4.44
N GLN A 277 2.51 -16.93 3.77
CA GLN A 277 1.17 -17.35 3.35
C GLN A 277 0.22 -17.57 4.53
N SER A 278 0.67 -18.28 5.57
CA SER A 278 -0.12 -18.50 6.78
C SER A 278 -0.38 -17.20 7.56
N ARG A 279 0.57 -16.25 7.56
CA ARG A 279 0.35 -14.90 8.10
C ARG A 279 -0.73 -14.15 7.32
N LEU A 280 -0.73 -14.22 5.98
CA LEU A 280 -1.78 -13.62 5.15
C LEU A 280 -3.15 -14.24 5.41
N LEU A 281 -3.24 -15.57 5.46
CA LEU A 281 -4.49 -16.26 5.77
C LEU A 281 -5.02 -15.93 7.17
N CYS A 282 -4.13 -15.73 8.14
CA CYS A 282 -4.50 -15.24 9.46
C CYS A 282 -5.18 -13.86 9.39
N PHE A 283 -4.70 -12.95 8.53
CA PHE A 283 -5.33 -11.64 8.31
C PHE A 283 -6.66 -11.78 7.55
N VAL A 284 -6.72 -12.61 6.51
CA VAL A 284 -7.95 -12.89 5.75
C VAL A 284 -9.06 -13.43 6.64
N VAL A 285 -8.75 -14.44 7.47
CA VAL A 285 -9.69 -15.01 8.46
C VAL A 285 -10.20 -13.94 9.44
N THR A 286 -9.31 -13.03 9.86
CA THR A 286 -9.69 -11.91 10.74
C THR A 286 -10.58 -10.91 10.03
N ALA A 287 -10.25 -10.55 8.79
CA ALA A 287 -11.02 -9.62 7.99
C ALA A 287 -12.43 -10.16 7.71
N ILE A 288 -12.56 -11.43 7.32
CA ILE A 288 -13.84 -12.14 7.18
C ILE A 288 -14.66 -12.07 8.46
N ALA A 289 -14.02 -12.31 9.62
CA ALA A 289 -14.70 -12.30 10.91
C ALA A 289 -15.17 -10.89 11.32
N LYS A 290 -14.32 -9.87 11.13
CA LYS A 290 -14.66 -8.47 11.39
C LYS A 290 -15.76 -7.97 10.45
N LEU A 291 -15.65 -8.24 9.14
CA LEU A 291 -16.69 -7.90 8.16
C LEU A 291 -18.04 -8.51 8.52
N ALA A 292 -18.08 -9.78 8.93
CA ALA A 292 -19.31 -10.46 9.33
C ALA A 292 -19.89 -9.96 10.66
N SER A 293 -19.02 -9.49 11.56
CA SER A 293 -19.44 -8.85 12.82
C SER A 293 -20.03 -7.46 12.57
N TYR A 294 -19.48 -6.74 11.59
CA TYR A 294 -19.94 -5.43 11.17
C TYR A 294 -21.26 -5.53 10.36
N HIS A 295 -21.26 -6.37 9.32
CA HIS A 295 -22.37 -6.63 8.40
C HIS A 295 -22.99 -8.01 8.66
N ARG A 296 -24.03 -8.05 9.49
CA ARG A 296 -24.63 -9.31 9.99
C ARG A 296 -25.16 -10.25 8.90
N GLU A 297 -25.49 -9.72 7.72
CA GLU A 297 -25.90 -10.48 6.53
C GLU A 297 -24.81 -11.43 6.02
N LEU A 298 -23.53 -11.14 6.27
CA LEU A 298 -22.40 -11.99 5.89
C LEU A 298 -22.12 -13.11 6.89
N LEU A 299 -22.75 -13.08 8.08
CA LEU A 299 -22.45 -13.99 9.19
C LEU A 299 -22.66 -15.48 8.86
N PRO A 300 -23.75 -15.92 8.20
CA PRO A 300 -23.91 -17.33 7.83
C PRO A 300 -22.79 -17.80 6.89
N ARG A 301 -22.41 -16.96 5.92
CA ARG A 301 -21.35 -17.25 4.95
C ARG A 301 -19.99 -17.34 5.65
N ALA A 302 -19.66 -16.38 6.52
CA ALA A 302 -18.43 -16.39 7.32
C ALA A 302 -18.30 -17.66 8.17
N ARG A 303 -19.37 -18.10 8.84
CA ARG A 303 -19.36 -19.36 9.59
C ARG A 303 -19.05 -20.57 8.71
N VAL A 304 -19.56 -20.60 7.48
CA VAL A 304 -19.25 -21.67 6.51
C VAL A 304 -17.78 -21.60 6.09
N SER A 305 -17.27 -20.43 5.72
CA SER A 305 -15.88 -20.24 5.27
C SER A 305 -14.89 -20.60 6.36
N LEU A 306 -15.07 -20.06 7.58
CA LEU A 306 -14.22 -20.38 8.74
C LEU A 306 -14.39 -21.84 9.18
N GLY A 307 -15.61 -22.38 9.09
CA GLY A 307 -15.88 -23.80 9.37
C GLY A 307 -15.11 -24.73 8.44
N LYS A 308 -14.97 -24.38 7.16
CA LYS A 308 -14.14 -25.13 6.21
C LYS A 308 -12.65 -25.08 6.60
N VAL A 309 -12.13 -23.93 7.02
CA VAL A 309 -10.75 -23.81 7.52
C VAL A 309 -10.54 -24.68 8.76
N ALA A 310 -11.43 -24.57 9.75
CA ALA A 310 -11.33 -25.33 11.01
C ALA A 310 -11.43 -26.85 10.81
N ARG A 311 -12.14 -27.30 9.77
CA ARG A 311 -12.19 -28.73 9.37
C ARG A 311 -11.03 -29.16 8.48
N SER A 312 -10.30 -28.21 7.89
CA SER A 312 -9.17 -28.47 7.02
C SER A 312 -7.92 -28.81 7.83
N ARG A 313 -7.60 -30.11 7.94
CA ARG A 313 -6.44 -30.63 8.70
C ARG A 313 -5.06 -30.27 8.12
N ILE A 314 -5.05 -29.57 6.98
CA ILE A 314 -3.84 -29.19 6.23
C ILE A 314 -3.46 -27.71 6.43
N SER A 315 -4.29 -26.95 7.15
CA SER A 315 -4.00 -25.55 7.44
C SER A 315 -2.93 -25.42 8.54
N ASP A 316 -2.07 -24.40 8.43
CA ASP A 316 -1.13 -24.02 9.49
C ASP A 316 -1.88 -23.87 10.83
N VAL A 317 -1.30 -24.37 11.92
CA VAL A 317 -1.92 -24.39 13.26
C VAL A 317 -2.40 -23.00 13.69
N ARG A 318 -1.69 -21.93 13.31
CA ARG A 318 -2.06 -20.54 13.63
C ARG A 318 -3.35 -20.13 12.92
N VAL A 319 -3.49 -20.48 11.64
CA VAL A 319 -4.67 -20.20 10.83
C VAL A 319 -5.86 -21.00 11.33
N TRP A 320 -5.65 -22.30 11.60
CA TRP A 320 -6.65 -23.19 12.15
C TRP A 320 -7.18 -22.71 13.51
N LYS A 321 -6.28 -22.39 14.44
CA LYS A 321 -6.64 -21.92 15.79
C LYS A 321 -7.47 -20.64 15.69
N ARG A 322 -7.00 -19.67 14.91
CA ARG A 322 -7.71 -18.40 14.71
C ARG A 322 -9.11 -18.58 14.13
N ALA A 323 -9.26 -19.43 13.11
CA ALA A 323 -10.58 -19.73 12.54
C ALA A 323 -11.50 -20.39 13.56
N ARG A 324 -10.98 -21.30 14.40
CA ARG A 324 -11.76 -21.95 15.48
C ARG A 324 -12.18 -20.95 16.55
N ASP A 325 -11.29 -20.07 16.97
CA ASP A 325 -11.57 -19.04 17.98
C ASP A 325 -12.67 -18.09 17.49
N TYR A 326 -12.59 -17.62 16.24
CA TYR A 326 -13.64 -16.76 15.66
C TYR A 326 -14.97 -17.47 15.42
N LEU A 327 -14.96 -18.76 15.06
CA LEU A 327 -16.21 -19.54 15.01
C LEU A 327 -16.90 -19.61 16.36
N GLY A 328 -16.12 -19.85 17.43
CA GLY A 328 -16.64 -19.85 18.80
C GLY A 328 -17.20 -18.48 19.18
N LEU A 329 -16.43 -17.42 18.91
CA LEU A 329 -16.82 -16.04 19.19
C LEU A 329 -18.10 -15.62 18.44
N MET A 330 -18.24 -16.03 17.18
CA MET A 330 -19.43 -15.73 16.38
C MET A 330 -20.72 -16.37 16.92
N ASN A 331 -20.67 -17.32 17.85
CA ASN A 331 -21.87 -17.83 18.52
C ASN A 331 -22.46 -16.82 19.50
N GLU A 332 -21.66 -15.87 19.98
CA GLU A 332 -22.04 -14.84 20.95
C GLU A 332 -21.92 -13.44 20.31
N PRO A 333 -22.97 -12.93 19.65
CA PRO A 333 -22.88 -11.72 18.82
C PRO A 333 -22.45 -10.46 19.57
N ALA A 334 -22.82 -10.32 20.85
CA ALA A 334 -22.45 -9.18 21.68
C ALA A 334 -20.94 -9.16 21.98
N ILE A 335 -20.40 -10.31 22.40
CA ILE A 335 -18.97 -10.47 22.66
C ILE A 335 -18.18 -10.35 21.35
N CYS A 336 -18.69 -10.96 20.27
CA CYS A 336 -18.10 -10.86 18.93
C CYS A 336 -17.96 -9.42 18.47
N LEU A 337 -19.01 -8.62 18.62
CA LEU A 337 -18.97 -7.20 18.29
C LEU A 337 -18.05 -6.41 19.24
N SER A 338 -17.98 -6.77 20.52
CA SER A 338 -17.09 -6.09 21.45
C SER A 338 -15.61 -6.33 21.17
N VAL A 339 -15.26 -7.52 20.67
CA VAL A 339 -13.87 -7.91 20.37
C VAL A 339 -13.47 -7.57 18.93
N LEU A 340 -14.38 -7.74 17.96
CA LEU A 340 -14.12 -7.59 16.52
C LEU A 340 -14.80 -6.39 15.90
N GLY A 341 -15.60 -5.64 16.67
CA GLY A 341 -16.25 -4.43 16.20
C GLY A 341 -15.24 -3.30 15.91
N PRO A 342 -15.71 -2.24 15.24
CA PRO A 342 -14.87 -1.12 14.88
C PRO A 342 -14.33 -0.42 16.14
N SER A 343 -13.03 -0.13 16.16
CA SER A 343 -12.38 0.55 17.29
C SER A 343 -12.88 1.99 17.51
N ARG A 344 -13.51 2.58 16.49
CA ARG A 344 -14.15 3.90 16.54
C ARG A 344 -15.54 3.84 15.89
N PRO A 345 -16.62 4.27 16.56
CA PRO A 345 -17.93 4.36 15.94
C PRO A 345 -17.88 5.39 14.81
N SER A 346 -18.33 5.01 13.61
CA SER A 346 -18.22 5.83 12.40
C SER A 346 -19.25 6.95 12.29
N ASP A 347 -20.10 7.13 13.29
CA ASP A 347 -20.93 8.33 13.48
C ASP A 347 -21.31 8.39 14.96
N GLY A 348 -21.44 9.59 15.52
CA GLY A 348 -21.58 9.87 16.95
C GLY A 348 -22.84 9.34 17.65
N ASN A 349 -23.45 8.24 17.22
CA ASN A 349 -24.54 7.59 17.94
C ASN A 349 -24.63 6.10 17.66
N MET A 350 -24.88 5.35 18.73
CA MET A 350 -25.07 3.88 18.83
C MET A 350 -23.78 3.04 18.89
N GLN A 351 -23.10 3.09 20.04
CA GLN A 351 -22.51 1.85 20.57
C GLN A 351 -23.66 0.85 20.78
N LYS A 352 -23.58 -0.33 20.17
CA LYS A 352 -24.68 -1.31 20.21
C LYS A 352 -24.80 -1.87 21.64
N PRO A 353 -26.00 -2.17 22.14
CA PRO A 353 -26.18 -2.81 23.44
C PRO A 353 -25.37 -4.11 23.57
N GLY A 354 -24.70 -4.31 24.70
CA GLY A 354 -23.85 -5.46 25.02
C GLY A 354 -22.38 -5.31 24.59
N THR A 355 -21.98 -4.16 24.04
CA THR A 355 -20.59 -3.92 23.63
C THR A 355 -19.79 -3.38 24.82
N VAL A 356 -18.63 -3.98 25.11
CA VAL A 356 -17.67 -3.50 26.11
C VAL A 356 -16.58 -2.68 25.39
N ASN A 357 -16.30 -1.47 25.89
CA ASN A 357 -15.15 -0.69 25.44
C ASN A 357 -13.88 -1.14 26.19
N TRP A 358 -13.01 -1.88 25.50
CA TRP A 358 -11.77 -2.42 26.07
C TRP A 358 -10.58 -1.45 26.03
N SER A 359 -10.71 -0.29 25.39
CA SER A 359 -9.58 0.66 25.24
C SER A 359 -9.12 1.29 26.56
N GLU A 360 -9.96 1.28 27.59
CA GLU A 360 -9.68 1.78 28.95
C GLU A 360 -9.47 0.63 29.98
N GLY A 361 -9.22 -0.59 29.48
CA GLY A 361 -9.33 -1.86 30.21
C GLY A 361 -8.52 -2.03 31.50
N ASP A 362 -7.58 -1.13 31.81
CA ASP A 362 -6.85 -1.12 33.08
C ASP A 362 -7.57 -0.34 34.20
N THR A 363 -8.60 0.46 33.89
CA THR A 363 -9.26 1.33 34.89
C THR A 363 -10.79 1.30 34.89
N LYS A 364 -11.45 1.05 33.76
CA LYS A 364 -12.93 1.08 33.64
C LYS A 364 -13.44 0.10 32.58
N MET A 365 -14.60 -0.49 32.84
CA MET A 365 -15.34 -1.31 31.88
C MET A 365 -16.69 -0.64 31.58
N ILE A 366 -16.83 -0.04 30.39
CA ILE A 366 -18.10 0.56 29.96
C ILE A 366 -18.88 -0.51 29.20
N ALA A 367 -20.02 -0.94 29.75
CA ALA A 367 -20.90 -1.93 29.13
C ALA A 367 -22.29 -1.32 28.87
N HIS A 368 -22.76 -1.44 27.63
CA HIS A 368 -24.11 -0.98 27.25
C HIS A 368 -25.16 -2.03 27.60
N ILE A 369 -25.54 -2.15 28.86
CA ILE A 369 -26.60 -3.11 29.27
C ILE A 369 -27.96 -2.41 29.21
N PRO A 370 -28.98 -2.98 28.54
CA PRO A 370 -30.34 -2.44 28.58
C PRO A 370 -30.86 -2.38 30.02
N PHE A 371 -31.34 -1.21 30.44
CA PHE A 371 -31.76 -0.90 31.83
C PHE A 371 -32.83 -1.84 32.39
N TYR A 372 -33.66 -2.46 31.55
CA TYR A 372 -34.67 -3.41 32.01
C TYR A 372 -34.09 -4.68 32.68
N ILE A 373 -32.79 -4.95 32.52
CA ILE A 373 -32.10 -6.07 33.17
C ILE A 373 -31.58 -5.69 34.57
N LEU A 374 -31.38 -4.40 34.85
CA LEU A 374 -30.76 -3.89 36.09
C LEU A 374 -31.76 -3.45 37.16
N GLY A 375 -33.06 -3.67 36.96
CA GLY A 375 -34.10 -3.29 37.92
C GLY A 375 -34.24 -1.78 38.06
N GLU A 376 -34.97 -1.16 37.12
CA GLU A 376 -35.55 0.19 37.21
C GLU A 376 -34.71 1.28 37.91
N GLN A 377 -33.41 1.41 37.59
CA GLN A 377 -32.69 2.65 37.89
C GLN A 377 -32.82 3.63 36.72
N GLU A 378 -33.30 4.84 36.99
CA GLU A 378 -33.33 5.92 36.00
C GLU A 378 -31.90 6.38 35.68
N GLY A 379 -31.52 6.39 34.40
CA GLY A 379 -30.18 6.82 33.96
C GLY A 379 -29.98 6.76 32.43
N PRO A 380 -28.91 7.37 31.90
CA PRO A 380 -28.54 7.28 30.48
C PRO A 380 -28.23 5.83 30.09
N PRO A 381 -28.46 5.38 28.82
CA PRO A 381 -28.46 3.96 28.37
C PRO A 381 -27.11 3.19 28.51
N PHE A 382 -26.11 3.78 29.15
CA PHE A 382 -24.79 3.24 29.40
C PHE A 382 -24.42 3.39 30.88
N HIS A 383 -23.83 2.34 31.45
CA HIS A 383 -23.30 2.38 32.82
C HIS A 383 -21.79 2.09 32.80
N ASP A 384 -21.04 2.95 33.50
CA ASP A 384 -19.64 2.70 33.83
C ASP A 384 -19.60 1.66 34.95
N PHE A 385 -19.05 0.48 34.69
CA PHE A 385 -18.77 -0.51 35.73
C PHE A 385 -17.27 -0.50 36.05
N SER A 386 -16.93 -0.41 37.34
CA SER A 386 -15.60 -0.79 37.81
C SER A 386 -15.53 -2.31 37.92
N PHE A 387 -14.36 -2.91 37.68
CA PHE A 387 -14.14 -4.33 37.98
C PHE A 387 -14.45 -4.66 39.45
N SER A 388 -14.30 -3.70 40.35
CA SER A 388 -14.67 -3.83 41.76
C SER A 388 -16.17 -3.88 42.04
N ASP A 389 -17.00 -3.48 41.07
CA ASP A 389 -18.47 -3.56 41.15
C ASP A 389 -18.99 -4.94 40.73
N ILE A 390 -18.23 -5.68 39.91
CA ILE A 390 -18.62 -6.97 39.31
C ILE A 390 -17.95 -8.14 40.03
N LEU A 391 -16.69 -7.99 40.46
CA LEU A 391 -15.95 -9.02 41.16
C LEU A 391 -16.02 -8.77 42.66
N PRO A 392 -16.56 -9.71 43.46
CA PRO A 392 -16.51 -9.57 44.92
C PRO A 392 -15.05 -9.48 45.35
N ARG A 393 -14.70 -8.42 46.08
CA ARG A 393 -13.38 -8.25 46.70
C ARG A 393 -13.02 -9.54 47.44
N ARG A 394 -11.96 -10.21 47.02
CA ARG A 394 -11.28 -11.23 47.82
C ARG A 394 -10.15 -10.59 48.59
#